data_AF-A0A8C4ZD16-F1
#
_entry.id   AF-A0A8C4ZD16-F1
#
_cell.length_a   1.000
_cell.length_b   1.000
_cell.length_c   1.000
_cell.angle_alpha   90.00
_cell.angle_beta   90.00
_cell.angle_gamma   90.00
#
_symmetry.space_group_name_H-M   'P 1'
#
loop_
_entity.id
_entity.type
_entity.pdbx_description
1 polymer ?
#
loop_
_entity_poly.entity_id
_entity_poly.type
_entity_poly.pdbx_seq_one_letter_code
_entity_poly.pdbx_strand_id
1 'polypeptide(L)'
;LLLHLFLSSLFVIDNGADDWRIAMTMERVLLISLELLVSAVHPVPGDFKFLWRARLAFSYTPSHAEADLDMVLSVPMFLRLYLIARVMLLHSKLFTDASSRSIGALNKVHFNTRFVMKTLMTICPGTVLLVFSISLWIIAAWTVRVCERYHDAQDITSNFLGAMWLISITFLSIGYGDMVPNTYCGKGVCLLTGIMGAGCTALVVAVVARKLELTKAEKHVHNFMMDTQLTKRIKNAAANVLRETWLIYKHTKLAKKIDHSRVRKHQRKFLQAIHHVMYELMSELNDRSEDLERQMLSLEHRVEQLTAGFTALPAHLSATLSAQHAALVHLLRERDAPHTHTHSQTETQMHHWGKLNCV
;
A
#
# COMPACT_ATOMS: atom_id res chain seq x y z
N LEU A 1 10.32 0.74 -30.07
CA LEU A 1 11.67 0.56 -30.65
C LEU A 1 12.55 1.81 -30.48
N LEU A 2 12.17 2.94 -31.07
CA LEU A 2 12.96 4.20 -31.06
C LEU A 2 13.30 4.71 -29.65
N LEU A 3 12.35 4.62 -28.71
CA LEU A 3 12.57 4.94 -27.29
C LEU A 3 13.67 4.08 -26.64
N HIS A 4 13.74 2.79 -26.97
CA HIS A 4 14.77 1.89 -26.41
C HIS A 4 16.15 2.16 -26.99
N LEU A 5 16.22 2.52 -28.27
CA LEU A 5 17.47 2.96 -28.92
C LEU A 5 17.99 4.25 -28.29
N PHE A 6 17.09 5.21 -28.01
CA PHE A 6 17.44 6.44 -27.30
C PHE A 6 17.93 6.16 -25.87
N LEU A 7 17.24 5.28 -25.13
CA LEU A 7 17.63 4.88 -23.78
C LEU A 7 18.98 4.13 -23.73
N SER A 8 19.29 3.28 -24.72
CA SER A 8 20.61 2.65 -24.82
C SER A 8 21.69 3.67 -25.14
N SER A 9 21.42 4.63 -26.04
CA SER A 9 22.37 5.70 -26.35
C SER A 9 22.63 6.59 -25.15
N LEU A 10 21.61 6.95 -24.37
CA LEU A 10 21.76 7.72 -23.14
C LEU A 10 22.65 6.99 -22.11
N PHE A 11 22.44 5.68 -21.93
CA PHE A 11 23.25 4.87 -21.01
C PHE A 11 24.72 4.78 -21.44
N VAL A 12 24.96 4.68 -22.74
CA VAL A 12 26.31 4.66 -23.33
C VAL A 12 27.02 6.01 -23.08
N ILE A 13 26.31 7.13 -23.27
CA ILE A 13 26.83 8.48 -23.01
C ILE A 13 27.09 8.71 -21.51
N ASP A 14 26.16 8.33 -20.64
CA ASP A 14 26.29 8.51 -19.18
C ASP A 14 27.49 7.74 -18.59
N ASN A 15 27.88 6.61 -19.20
CA ASN A 15 28.99 5.78 -18.75
C ASN A 15 30.29 5.98 -19.56
N GLY A 16 30.28 6.86 -20.57
CA GLY A 16 31.45 7.08 -21.44
C GLY A 16 31.93 5.84 -22.18
N ALA A 17 31.04 4.89 -22.47
CA ALA A 17 31.36 3.71 -23.26
C ALA A 17 31.20 4.01 -24.75
N ASP A 18 32.03 3.43 -25.62
CA ASP A 18 31.90 3.59 -27.07
C ASP A 18 31.04 2.47 -27.71
N ASP A 19 30.96 1.31 -27.06
CA ASP A 19 30.27 0.13 -27.58
C ASP A 19 28.86 -0.06 -26.98
N TRP A 20 27.83 0.08 -27.83
CA TRP A 20 26.42 -0.15 -27.44
C TRP A 20 26.13 -1.58 -26.98
N ARG A 21 26.97 -2.55 -27.38
CA ARG A 21 26.84 -3.96 -26.98
C ARG A 21 27.03 -4.14 -25.48
N ILE A 22 27.87 -3.33 -24.84
CA ILE A 22 28.14 -3.36 -23.40
C ILE A 22 26.89 -2.90 -22.63
N ALA A 23 26.09 -2.00 -23.21
CA ALA A 23 24.84 -1.53 -22.63
C ALA A 23 23.66 -2.51 -22.78
N MET A 24 23.79 -3.55 -23.61
CA MET A 24 22.70 -4.44 -23.97
C MET A 24 22.82 -5.81 -23.27
N THR A 25 22.25 -5.91 -22.07
CA THR A 25 22.19 -7.18 -21.32
C THR A 25 21.09 -8.11 -21.85
N MET A 26 21.26 -9.42 -21.65
CA MET A 26 20.26 -10.42 -22.09
C MET A 26 18.88 -10.19 -21.46
N GLU A 27 18.84 -9.81 -20.18
CA GLU A 27 17.59 -9.44 -19.49
C GLU A 27 16.91 -8.26 -20.18
N ARG A 28 17.67 -7.21 -20.56
CA ARG A 28 17.14 -6.03 -21.25
C ARG A 28 16.60 -6.40 -22.63
N VAL A 29 17.29 -7.26 -23.37
CA VAL A 29 16.84 -7.76 -24.67
C VAL A 29 15.53 -8.54 -24.53
N LEU A 30 15.41 -9.41 -23.53
CA LEU A 30 14.19 -10.17 -23.26
C LEU A 30 13.00 -9.26 -22.90
N LEU A 31 13.24 -8.22 -22.09
CA LEU A 31 12.19 -7.24 -21.77
C LEU A 31 11.79 -6.41 -22.99
N ILE A 32 12.75 -6.00 -23.83
CA ILE A 32 12.48 -5.28 -25.09
C ILE A 32 11.70 -6.16 -26.06
N SER A 33 12.05 -7.45 -26.20
CA SER A 33 11.35 -8.37 -27.09
C SER A 33 9.92 -8.64 -26.62
N LEU A 34 9.71 -8.78 -25.30
CA LEU A 34 8.38 -8.90 -24.71
C LEU A 34 7.54 -7.63 -24.95
N GLU A 35 8.11 -6.44 -24.73
CA GLU A 35 7.41 -5.17 -25.00
C GLU A 35 7.05 -5.03 -26.49
N LEU A 36 7.94 -5.48 -27.39
CA LEU A 36 7.68 -5.47 -28.84
C LEU A 36 6.57 -6.46 -29.21
N LEU A 37 6.59 -7.68 -28.66
CA LEU A 37 5.56 -8.71 -28.88
C LEU A 37 4.18 -8.18 -28.46
N VAL A 38 4.08 -7.62 -27.26
CA VAL A 38 2.84 -7.02 -26.73
C VAL A 38 2.37 -5.85 -27.62
N SER A 39 3.30 -5.04 -28.11
CA SER A 39 2.98 -3.90 -28.98
C SER A 39 2.66 -4.32 -30.42
N ALA A 40 3.08 -5.50 -30.85
CA ALA A 40 2.81 -6.05 -32.17
C ALA A 40 1.41 -6.68 -32.27
N VAL A 41 0.78 -7.04 -31.13
CA VAL A 41 -0.61 -7.51 -31.14
C VAL A 41 -1.53 -6.36 -31.56
N HIS A 42 -2.05 -6.45 -32.78
CA HIS A 42 -3.07 -5.58 -33.34
C HIS A 42 -4.03 -6.42 -34.18
N PRO A 43 -5.32 -6.05 -34.31
CA PRO A 43 -6.20 -6.68 -35.28
C PRO A 43 -5.56 -6.52 -36.67
N VAL A 44 -5.39 -7.64 -37.38
CA VAL A 44 -4.78 -7.66 -38.71
C VAL A 44 -5.94 -7.55 -39.69
N PRO A 45 -5.93 -6.59 -40.64
CA PRO A 45 -7.04 -6.46 -41.57
C PRO A 45 -7.23 -7.74 -42.38
N GLY A 46 -8.35 -8.44 -42.16
CA GLY A 46 -8.75 -9.65 -42.88
C GLY A 46 -9.95 -10.36 -42.22
N ASP A 47 -10.81 -10.99 -43.01
CA ASP A 47 -12.02 -11.70 -42.53
C ASP A 47 -11.67 -13.07 -41.92
N PHE A 48 -10.91 -13.08 -40.83
CA PHE A 48 -10.59 -14.29 -40.08
C PHE A 48 -11.69 -14.58 -39.06
N LYS A 49 -12.58 -15.49 -39.41
CA LYS A 49 -13.64 -15.98 -38.52
C LYS A 49 -13.19 -17.23 -37.79
N PHE A 50 -13.57 -17.34 -36.52
CA PHE A 50 -13.39 -18.56 -35.77
C PHE A 50 -14.71 -18.95 -35.08
N LEU A 51 -14.94 -20.25 -34.88
CA LEU A 51 -16.15 -20.74 -34.22
C LEU A 51 -16.00 -20.62 -32.70
N TRP A 52 -16.69 -19.68 -32.06
CA TRP A 52 -16.71 -19.54 -30.60
C TRP A 52 -17.84 -20.36 -29.99
N ARG A 53 -17.47 -21.33 -29.16
CA ARG A 53 -18.41 -22.19 -28.43
C ARG A 53 -18.54 -21.67 -26.99
N ALA A 54 -19.74 -21.23 -26.61
CA ALA A 54 -20.06 -20.86 -25.23
C ALA A 54 -21.25 -21.68 -24.71
N ARG A 55 -21.40 -21.75 -23.38
CA ARG A 55 -22.59 -22.35 -22.74
C ARG A 55 -23.40 -21.23 -22.10
N LEU A 56 -24.69 -21.15 -22.42
CA LEU A 56 -25.59 -20.18 -21.80
C LEU A 56 -25.64 -20.38 -20.28
N ALA A 57 -25.66 -19.27 -19.52
CA ALA A 57 -25.55 -19.29 -18.06
C ALA A 57 -26.71 -19.99 -17.35
N PHE A 58 -27.91 -20.00 -17.96
CA PHE A 58 -29.13 -20.55 -17.33
C PHE A 58 -29.55 -21.91 -17.91
N SER A 59 -29.55 -22.07 -19.23
CA SER A 59 -30.04 -23.29 -19.90
C SER A 59 -28.95 -24.34 -20.18
N TYR A 60 -27.67 -24.04 -19.92
CA TYR A 60 -26.50 -24.89 -20.22
C TYR A 60 -26.41 -25.40 -21.67
N THR A 61 -27.23 -24.86 -22.57
CA THR A 61 -27.23 -25.25 -23.97
C THR A 61 -25.96 -24.72 -24.64
N PRO A 62 -25.31 -25.54 -25.49
CA PRO A 62 -24.17 -25.08 -26.26
C PRO A 62 -24.66 -24.07 -27.32
N SER A 63 -24.13 -22.86 -27.26
CA SER A 63 -24.34 -21.83 -28.28
C SER A 63 -23.06 -21.67 -29.09
N HIS A 64 -23.21 -21.77 -30.41
CA HIS A 64 -22.13 -21.63 -31.38
C HIS A 64 -22.35 -20.29 -32.10
N ALA A 65 -21.37 -19.40 -32.02
CA ALA A 65 -21.37 -18.17 -32.80
C ALA A 65 -20.07 -18.07 -33.60
N GLU A 66 -20.17 -17.59 -34.84
CA GLU A 66 -19.01 -17.14 -35.60
C GLU A 66 -18.55 -15.81 -34.99
N ALA A 67 -17.33 -15.78 -34.45
CA ALA A 67 -16.75 -14.59 -33.87
C ALA A 67 -15.54 -14.16 -34.69
N ASP A 68 -15.41 -12.85 -34.85
CA ASP A 68 -14.32 -12.25 -35.61
C ASP A 68 -13.04 -12.25 -34.75
N LEU A 69 -11.94 -12.75 -35.30
CA LEU A 69 -10.64 -12.82 -34.62
C LEU A 69 -10.15 -11.43 -34.16
N ASP A 70 -10.52 -10.39 -34.91
CA ASP A 70 -10.22 -9.00 -34.60
C ASP A 70 -10.78 -8.54 -33.26
N MET A 71 -11.95 -9.05 -32.85
CA MET A 71 -12.54 -8.73 -31.55
C MET A 71 -11.73 -9.34 -30.40
N VAL A 72 -11.23 -10.57 -30.55
CA VAL A 72 -10.39 -11.21 -29.53
C VAL A 72 -9.00 -10.56 -29.46
N LEU A 73 -8.43 -10.18 -30.60
CA LEU A 73 -7.15 -9.45 -30.66
C LEU A 73 -7.25 -8.01 -30.14
N SER A 74 -8.46 -7.46 -30.03
CA SER A 74 -8.68 -6.12 -29.47
C SER A 74 -8.53 -6.05 -27.94
N VAL A 75 -8.78 -7.15 -27.22
CA VAL A 75 -8.61 -7.24 -25.76
C VAL A 75 -7.15 -7.03 -25.30
N PRO A 76 -6.14 -7.73 -25.87
CA PRO A 76 -4.74 -7.50 -25.52
C PRO A 76 -4.21 -6.12 -25.92
N MET A 77 -4.93 -5.32 -26.73
CA MET A 77 -4.52 -3.93 -27.00
C MET A 77 -4.51 -3.06 -25.74
N PHE A 78 -5.36 -3.34 -24.74
CA PHE A 78 -5.31 -2.61 -23.46
C PHE A 78 -4.04 -2.87 -22.68
N LEU A 79 -3.30 -3.95 -22.96
CA LEU A 79 -2.01 -4.16 -22.32
C LEU A 79 -1.08 -2.96 -22.59
N ARG A 80 -1.21 -2.29 -23.75
CA ARG A 80 -0.46 -1.08 -24.09
C ARG A 80 -0.67 0.10 -23.13
N LEU A 81 -1.66 0.08 -22.25
CA LEU A 81 -1.83 1.10 -21.20
C LEU A 81 -0.61 1.22 -20.27
N TYR A 82 0.24 0.17 -20.16
CA TYR A 82 1.52 0.28 -19.44
C TYR A 82 2.43 1.38 -20.01
N LEU A 83 2.33 1.67 -21.32
CA LEU A 83 3.09 2.74 -21.98
C LEU A 83 2.66 4.13 -21.48
N ILE A 84 1.37 4.32 -21.20
CA ILE A 84 0.86 5.59 -20.64
C ILE A 84 1.46 5.81 -19.25
N ALA A 85 1.49 4.76 -18.41
CA ALA A 85 2.15 4.85 -17.11
C ALA A 85 3.65 5.20 -17.28
N ARG A 86 4.35 4.58 -18.24
CA ARG A 86 5.76 4.92 -18.53
C ARG A 86 5.96 6.36 -18.99
N VAL A 87 5.06 6.90 -19.83
CA VAL A 87 5.11 8.29 -20.29
C VAL A 87 4.80 9.28 -19.15
N MET A 88 3.80 8.97 -18.32
CA MET A 88 3.48 9.77 -17.13
C MET A 88 4.69 9.87 -16.19
N LEU A 89 5.41 8.77 -15.99
CA LEU A 89 6.64 8.73 -15.20
C LEU A 89 7.77 9.56 -15.83
N LEU A 90 7.94 9.48 -17.15
CA LEU A 90 8.97 10.21 -17.88
C LEU A 90 8.71 11.72 -17.94
N HIS A 91 7.44 12.13 -17.99
CA HIS A 91 7.05 13.55 -18.11
C HIS A 91 6.81 14.24 -16.75
N SER A 92 6.78 13.48 -15.66
CA SER A 92 6.60 14.06 -14.32
C SER A 92 7.83 14.86 -13.92
N LYS A 93 7.69 16.20 -13.92
CA LYS A 93 8.73 17.16 -13.52
C LYS A 93 9.31 16.87 -12.13
N LEU A 94 8.54 16.23 -11.25
CA LEU A 94 8.97 15.85 -9.90
C LEU A 94 10.11 14.81 -9.88
N PHE A 95 10.17 13.93 -10.90
CA PHE A 95 11.14 12.82 -10.95
C PHE A 95 12.24 13.01 -12.00
N THR A 96 12.06 13.94 -12.92
CA THR A 96 13.07 14.29 -13.93
C THR A 96 13.92 15.49 -13.57
N ASP A 97 13.56 16.23 -12.51
CA ASP A 97 14.33 17.39 -12.09
C ASP A 97 15.74 17.00 -11.60
N ALA A 98 16.73 17.80 -11.98
CA ALA A 98 18.14 17.56 -11.66
C ALA A 98 18.39 17.54 -10.14
N SER A 99 17.65 18.36 -9.38
CA SER A 99 17.72 18.39 -7.92
C SER A 99 17.30 17.05 -7.31
N SER A 100 16.18 16.50 -7.78
CA SER A 100 15.67 15.21 -7.31
C SER A 100 16.65 14.09 -7.62
N ARG A 101 17.21 14.05 -8.84
CA ARG A 101 18.23 13.06 -9.25
C ARG A 101 19.50 13.13 -8.42
N SER A 102 19.97 14.34 -8.10
CA SER A 102 21.13 14.55 -7.24
C SER A 102 20.88 14.02 -5.82
N ILE A 103 19.73 14.35 -5.22
CA ILE A 103 19.34 13.85 -3.89
C ILE A 103 19.21 12.32 -3.90
N GLY A 104 18.65 11.74 -4.96
CA GLY A 104 18.55 10.28 -5.11
C GLY A 104 19.92 9.61 -5.20
N ALA A 105 20.86 10.18 -5.95
CA ALA A 105 22.23 9.67 -6.05
C ALA A 105 22.96 9.71 -4.69
N LEU A 106 22.81 10.81 -3.93
CA LEU A 106 23.39 10.95 -2.58
C LEU A 106 22.86 9.89 -1.62
N ASN A 107 21.58 9.53 -1.74
CA ASN A 107 20.95 8.51 -0.91
C ASN A 107 21.04 7.09 -1.50
N LYS A 108 21.75 6.90 -2.64
CA LYS A 108 21.82 5.64 -3.39
C LYS A 108 20.43 5.05 -3.72
N VAL A 109 19.44 5.92 -3.93
CA VAL A 109 18.07 5.52 -4.30
C VAL A 109 17.93 5.56 -5.82
N HIS A 110 17.64 4.41 -6.41
CA HIS A 110 17.32 4.31 -7.83
C HIS A 110 15.85 4.71 -8.08
N PHE A 111 15.64 5.63 -9.01
CA PHE A 111 14.31 6.07 -9.45
C PHE A 111 13.59 4.99 -10.27
N ASN A 112 13.02 4.01 -9.56
CA ASN A 112 12.27 2.90 -10.14
C ASN A 112 10.78 3.21 -10.24
N THR A 113 10.07 2.52 -11.14
CA THR A 113 8.59 2.63 -11.28
C THR A 113 7.85 2.31 -9.98
N ARG A 114 8.36 1.34 -9.20
CA ARG A 114 7.85 0.99 -7.86
C ARG A 114 8.00 2.12 -6.86
N PHE A 115 9.14 2.82 -6.88
CA PHE A 115 9.37 3.98 -6.02
C PHE A 115 8.38 5.09 -6.34
N VAL A 116 8.19 5.40 -7.62
CA VAL A 116 7.25 6.44 -8.03
C VAL A 116 5.81 6.08 -7.66
N MET A 117 5.38 4.84 -7.90
CA MET A 117 4.04 4.40 -7.52
C MET A 117 3.82 4.51 -6.01
N LYS A 118 4.83 4.17 -5.19
CA LYS A 118 4.79 4.34 -3.73
C LYS A 118 4.69 5.82 -3.33
N THR A 119 5.45 6.70 -3.97
CA THR A 119 5.40 8.15 -3.73
C THR A 119 4.04 8.73 -4.10
N LEU A 120 3.49 8.35 -5.24
CA LEU A 120 2.18 8.79 -5.71
C LEU A 120 1.05 8.35 -4.77
N MET A 121 1.08 7.09 -4.31
CA MET A 121 0.17 6.56 -3.28
C MET A 121 0.33 7.23 -1.90
N THR A 122 1.46 7.89 -1.63
CA THR A 122 1.69 8.59 -0.36
C THR A 122 1.16 10.04 -0.43
N ILE A 123 1.37 10.73 -1.55
CA ILE A 123 0.98 12.13 -1.73
C ILE A 123 -0.54 12.27 -1.85
N CYS A 124 -1.15 11.59 -2.83
CA CYS A 124 -2.58 11.73 -3.14
C CYS A 124 -3.24 10.37 -3.40
N PRO A 125 -3.31 9.48 -2.38
CA PRO A 125 -3.83 8.12 -2.55
C PRO A 125 -5.26 8.09 -3.13
N GLY A 126 -6.13 8.99 -2.68
CA GLY A 126 -7.54 9.03 -3.11
C GLY A 126 -7.70 9.30 -4.61
N THR A 127 -7.03 10.32 -5.13
CA THR A 127 -7.08 10.66 -6.57
C THR A 127 -6.54 9.51 -7.43
N VAL A 128 -5.44 8.90 -7.00
CA VAL A 128 -4.78 7.82 -7.73
C VAL A 128 -5.66 6.57 -7.79
N LEU A 129 -6.24 6.19 -6.65
CA LEU A 129 -7.17 5.05 -6.57
C LEU A 129 -8.44 5.29 -7.38
N LEU A 130 -8.96 6.52 -7.36
CA LEU A 130 -10.16 6.89 -8.12
C LEU A 130 -9.89 6.80 -9.63
N VAL A 131 -8.80 7.40 -10.12
CA VAL A 131 -8.44 7.36 -11.54
C VAL A 131 -8.20 5.92 -11.98
N PHE A 132 -7.49 5.14 -11.18
CA PHE A 132 -7.26 3.71 -11.44
C PHE A 132 -8.59 2.93 -11.50
N SER A 133 -9.47 3.10 -10.52
CA SER A 133 -10.76 2.38 -10.48
C SER A 133 -11.66 2.72 -11.67
N ILE A 134 -11.80 4.01 -12.02
CA ILE A 134 -12.61 4.43 -13.17
C ILE A 134 -12.04 3.88 -14.48
N SER A 135 -10.71 3.93 -14.64
CA SER A 135 -10.07 3.38 -15.85
C SER A 135 -10.33 1.88 -16.00
N LEU A 136 -10.22 1.11 -14.91
CA LEU A 136 -10.51 -0.31 -14.90
C LEU A 136 -11.97 -0.62 -15.19
N TRP A 137 -12.90 0.17 -14.66
CA TRP A 137 -14.33 0.01 -14.95
C TRP A 137 -14.62 0.15 -16.45
N ILE A 138 -14.06 1.18 -17.09
CA ILE A 138 -14.26 1.41 -18.53
C ILE A 138 -13.67 0.25 -19.35
N ILE A 139 -12.45 -0.18 -19.02
CA ILE A 139 -11.75 -1.26 -19.73
C ILE A 139 -12.49 -2.60 -19.56
N ALA A 140 -12.87 -2.95 -18.33
CA ALA A 140 -13.57 -4.18 -18.04
C ALA A 140 -14.97 -4.20 -18.67
N ALA A 141 -15.70 -3.08 -18.64
CA ALA A 141 -17.02 -2.96 -19.25
C ALA A 141 -16.94 -3.13 -20.77
N TRP A 142 -15.96 -2.49 -21.40
CA TRP A 142 -15.73 -2.68 -22.83
C TRP A 142 -15.34 -4.13 -23.15
N THR A 143 -14.48 -4.75 -22.33
CA THR A 143 -14.03 -6.13 -22.55
C THR A 143 -15.17 -7.14 -22.43
N VAL A 144 -16.03 -7.00 -21.41
CA VAL A 144 -17.24 -7.84 -21.26
C VAL A 144 -18.18 -7.63 -22.43
N ARG A 145 -18.43 -6.39 -22.85
CA ARG A 145 -19.25 -6.10 -24.03
C ARG A 145 -18.74 -6.81 -25.27
N VAL A 146 -17.43 -6.78 -25.53
CA VAL A 146 -16.82 -7.47 -26.68
C VAL A 146 -17.00 -8.98 -26.56
N CYS A 147 -16.82 -9.54 -25.36
CA CYS A 147 -16.93 -10.98 -25.14
C CYS A 147 -18.36 -11.52 -25.19
N GLU A 148 -19.37 -10.73 -24.81
CA GLU A 148 -20.78 -11.16 -24.82
C GLU A 148 -21.54 -10.78 -26.11
N ARG A 149 -20.95 -9.96 -27.00
CA ARG A 149 -21.61 -9.39 -28.19
C ARG A 149 -22.30 -10.42 -29.10
N TYR A 150 -21.73 -11.61 -29.24
CA TYR A 150 -22.22 -12.64 -30.18
C TYR A 150 -23.07 -13.73 -29.51
N HIS A 151 -23.15 -13.74 -28.17
CA HIS A 151 -23.81 -14.79 -27.40
C HIS A 151 -25.02 -14.29 -26.59
N ASP A 152 -25.29 -12.99 -26.59
CA ASP A 152 -26.44 -12.40 -25.94
C ASP A 152 -27.58 -12.17 -26.95
N ALA A 153 -28.62 -13.01 -26.89
CA ALA A 153 -29.78 -12.91 -27.77
C ALA A 153 -30.74 -11.76 -27.40
N GLN A 154 -30.57 -11.16 -26.22
CA GLN A 154 -31.50 -10.16 -25.67
C GLN A 154 -30.89 -8.73 -25.63
N ASP A 155 -29.64 -8.58 -26.09
CA ASP A 155 -28.88 -7.31 -26.16
C ASP A 155 -28.75 -6.52 -24.84
N ILE A 156 -29.01 -7.14 -23.69
CA ILE A 156 -28.99 -6.45 -22.39
C ILE A 156 -27.54 -6.29 -21.90
N THR A 157 -26.74 -7.36 -21.98
CA THR A 157 -25.31 -7.36 -21.62
C THR A 157 -24.43 -6.85 -22.77
N SER A 158 -24.91 -6.92 -24.02
CA SER A 158 -24.21 -6.36 -25.17
C SER A 158 -24.20 -4.83 -25.15
N ASN A 159 -25.18 -4.18 -24.50
CA ASN A 159 -25.23 -2.73 -24.33
C ASN A 159 -24.13 -2.19 -23.40
N PHE A 160 -23.51 -1.05 -23.75
CA PHE A 160 -22.41 -0.46 -22.98
C PHE A 160 -22.84 -0.08 -21.55
N LEU A 161 -24.06 0.47 -21.39
CA LEU A 161 -24.61 0.78 -20.07
C LEU A 161 -24.87 -0.48 -19.24
N GLY A 162 -25.32 -1.57 -19.86
CA GLY A 162 -25.53 -2.86 -19.19
C GLY A 162 -24.21 -3.49 -18.74
N ALA A 163 -23.17 -3.42 -19.58
CA ALA A 163 -21.82 -3.86 -19.21
C ALA A 163 -21.20 -2.99 -18.10
N MET A 164 -21.39 -1.66 -18.14
CA MET A 164 -20.97 -0.77 -17.05
C MET A 164 -21.69 -1.08 -15.73
N TRP A 165 -22.99 -1.34 -15.78
CA TRP A 165 -23.78 -1.76 -14.62
C TRP A 165 -23.21 -3.05 -14.01
N LEU A 166 -23.07 -4.10 -14.83
CA LEU A 166 -22.54 -5.41 -14.43
C LEU A 166 -21.14 -5.30 -13.80
N ILE A 167 -20.23 -4.53 -14.41
CA ILE A 167 -18.87 -4.35 -13.88
C ILE A 167 -18.87 -3.55 -12.59
N SER A 168 -19.69 -2.52 -12.47
CA SER A 168 -19.77 -1.69 -11.24
C SER A 168 -20.25 -2.53 -10.05
N ILE A 169 -21.31 -3.32 -10.21
CA ILE A 169 -21.84 -4.19 -9.14
C ILE A 169 -20.88 -5.33 -8.79
N THR A 170 -20.13 -5.83 -9.77
CA THR A 170 -19.13 -6.89 -9.57
C THR A 170 -17.89 -6.34 -8.86
N PHE A 171 -17.40 -5.16 -9.25
CA PHE A 171 -16.26 -4.50 -8.62
C PHE A 171 -16.55 -4.13 -7.16
N LEU A 172 -17.76 -3.65 -6.87
CA LEU A 172 -18.22 -3.36 -5.51
C LEU A 172 -18.57 -4.64 -4.72
N SER A 173 -18.45 -5.82 -5.33
CA SER A 173 -18.77 -7.12 -4.71
C SER A 173 -20.21 -7.20 -4.19
N ILE A 174 -21.17 -6.55 -4.87
CA ILE A 174 -22.60 -6.59 -4.55
C ILE A 174 -23.26 -7.81 -5.19
N GLY A 175 -23.13 -7.94 -6.52
CA GLY A 175 -23.59 -9.11 -7.28
C GLY A 175 -25.08 -9.41 -7.18
N TYR A 176 -25.97 -8.51 -7.64
CA TYR A 176 -27.42 -8.71 -7.61
C TYR A 176 -27.91 -9.97 -8.36
N GLY A 177 -27.18 -10.40 -9.41
CA GLY A 177 -27.52 -11.59 -10.19
C GLY A 177 -28.62 -11.37 -11.23
N ASP A 178 -29.00 -10.12 -11.47
CA ASP A 178 -29.92 -9.67 -12.52
C ASP A 178 -29.31 -9.80 -13.93
N MET A 179 -28.00 -9.65 -14.05
CA MET A 179 -27.22 -9.83 -15.28
C MET A 179 -25.99 -10.70 -15.00
N VAL A 180 -25.72 -11.70 -15.84
CA VAL A 180 -24.59 -12.63 -15.69
C VAL A 180 -23.98 -12.92 -17.06
N PRO A 181 -22.63 -12.91 -17.21
CA PRO A 181 -21.99 -13.23 -18.47
C PRO A 181 -22.17 -14.72 -18.83
N ASN A 182 -22.47 -14.98 -20.10
CA ASN A 182 -22.63 -16.33 -20.62
C ASN A 182 -21.28 -16.93 -21.03
N THR A 183 -20.40 -16.12 -21.63
CA THR A 183 -19.12 -16.60 -22.18
C THR A 183 -18.06 -16.83 -21.10
N TYR A 184 -17.14 -17.76 -21.38
CA TYR A 184 -15.98 -17.99 -20.52
C TYR A 184 -15.07 -16.75 -20.40
N CYS A 185 -14.95 -15.96 -21.47
CA CYS A 185 -14.24 -14.69 -21.42
C CYS A 185 -14.91 -13.71 -20.44
N GLY A 186 -16.22 -13.47 -20.59
CA GLY A 186 -16.96 -12.54 -19.72
C GLY A 186 -16.91 -12.96 -18.26
N LYS A 187 -17.03 -14.26 -17.98
CA LYS A 187 -16.83 -14.82 -16.63
C LYS A 187 -15.42 -14.58 -16.09
N GLY A 188 -14.40 -14.77 -16.92
CA GLY A 188 -13.00 -14.48 -16.56
C GLY A 188 -12.79 -13.01 -16.23
N VAL A 189 -13.35 -12.09 -17.03
CA VAL A 189 -13.27 -10.65 -16.78
C VAL A 189 -13.99 -10.26 -15.49
N CYS A 190 -15.16 -10.84 -15.21
CA CYS A 190 -15.89 -10.59 -13.95
C CYS A 190 -15.11 -11.11 -12.73
N LEU A 191 -14.48 -12.28 -12.83
CA LEU A 191 -13.62 -12.82 -11.77
C LEU A 191 -12.42 -11.89 -11.49
N LEU A 192 -11.71 -11.46 -12.54
CA LEU A 192 -10.59 -10.52 -12.39
C LEU A 192 -11.05 -9.20 -11.80
N THR A 193 -12.20 -8.68 -12.26
CA THR A 193 -12.80 -7.45 -11.73
C THR A 193 -13.12 -7.57 -10.23
N GLY A 194 -13.65 -8.70 -9.78
CA GLY A 194 -13.92 -8.97 -8.37
C GLY A 194 -12.64 -8.98 -7.51
N ILE A 195 -11.58 -9.68 -7.97
CA ILE A 195 -10.28 -9.71 -7.28
C ILE A 195 -9.69 -8.31 -7.19
N MET A 196 -9.72 -7.55 -8.28
CA MET A 196 -9.22 -6.17 -8.32
C MET A 196 -10.05 -5.23 -7.44
N GLY A 197 -11.38 -5.40 -7.43
CA GLY A 197 -12.30 -4.65 -6.57
C GLY A 197 -12.00 -4.85 -5.09
N ALA A 198 -11.84 -6.11 -4.66
CA ALA A 198 -11.43 -6.45 -3.29
C ALA A 198 -10.05 -5.86 -2.92
N GLY A 199 -9.10 -5.87 -3.84
CA GLY A 199 -7.80 -5.22 -3.63
C GLY A 199 -7.91 -3.70 -3.49
N CYS A 200 -8.76 -3.05 -4.30
CA CYS A 200 -8.98 -1.61 -4.23
C CYS A 200 -9.70 -1.21 -2.93
N THR A 201 -10.73 -1.95 -2.51
CA THR A 201 -11.44 -1.68 -1.25
C THR A 201 -10.51 -1.83 -0.04
N ALA A 202 -9.69 -2.88 0.00
CA ALA A 202 -8.68 -3.07 1.05
C ALA A 202 -7.68 -1.89 1.10
N LEU A 203 -7.23 -1.40 -0.05
CA LEU A 203 -6.30 -0.28 -0.11
C LEU A 203 -6.96 1.04 0.32
N VAL A 204 -8.23 1.28 -0.05
CA VAL A 204 -9.01 2.44 0.41
C VAL A 204 -9.15 2.41 1.93
N VAL A 205 -9.50 1.27 2.54
CA VAL A 205 -9.60 1.14 4.00
C VAL A 205 -8.26 1.45 4.66
N ALA A 206 -7.15 0.94 4.13
CA ALA A 206 -5.82 1.22 4.66
C ALA A 206 -5.43 2.70 4.55
N VAL A 207 -5.82 3.37 3.46
CA VAL A 207 -5.59 4.82 3.28
C VAL A 207 -6.44 5.63 4.25
N VAL A 208 -7.71 5.29 4.40
CA VAL A 208 -8.64 5.96 5.32
C VAL A 208 -8.14 5.83 6.75
N ALA A 209 -7.73 4.63 7.18
CA ALA A 209 -7.15 4.41 8.51
C ALA A 209 -5.97 5.36 8.78
N ARG A 210 -4.98 5.43 7.87
CA ARG A 210 -3.82 6.33 8.02
C ARG A 210 -4.16 7.82 7.99
N LYS A 211 -5.24 8.21 7.30
CA LYS A 211 -5.68 9.61 7.24
C LYS A 211 -6.55 10.00 8.45
N LEU A 212 -7.17 9.03 9.11
CA LEU A 212 -7.91 9.21 10.35
C LEU A 212 -7.02 9.15 11.59
N GLU A 213 -5.81 8.62 11.48
CA GLU A 213 -4.80 8.69 12.54
C GLU A 213 -4.45 10.16 12.84
N LEU A 214 -4.81 10.59 14.05
CA LEU A 214 -4.48 11.91 14.57
C LEU A 214 -2.96 12.11 14.56
N THR A 215 -2.52 13.27 14.09
CA THR A 215 -1.11 13.65 14.18
C THR A 215 -0.68 13.79 15.64
N LYS A 216 0.64 13.71 15.91
CA LYS A 216 1.18 13.88 17.27
C LYS A 216 0.75 15.22 17.90
N ALA A 217 0.67 16.28 17.10
CA ALA A 217 0.24 17.60 17.55
C ALA A 217 -1.26 17.63 17.86
N GLU A 218 -2.11 17.10 16.97
CA GLU A 218 -3.57 17.01 17.21
C GLU A 218 -3.88 16.15 18.43
N LYS A 219 -3.19 15.02 18.60
CA LYS A 219 -3.33 14.16 19.78
C LYS A 219 -2.96 14.91 21.07
N HIS A 220 -1.90 15.72 21.04
CA HIS A 220 -1.53 16.53 22.20
C HIS A 220 -2.61 17.56 22.55
N VAL A 221 -3.16 18.25 21.55
CA VAL A 221 -4.27 19.19 21.74
C VAL A 221 -5.53 18.47 22.24
N HIS A 222 -5.84 17.30 21.70
CA HIS A 222 -6.97 16.48 22.13
C HIS A 222 -6.85 16.05 23.59
N ASN A 223 -5.67 15.59 24.01
CA ASN A 223 -5.41 15.21 25.40
C ASN A 223 -5.56 16.42 26.34
N PHE A 224 -4.96 17.56 25.98
CA PHE A 224 -5.11 18.79 26.77
C PHE A 224 -6.58 19.25 26.89
N MET A 225 -7.34 19.12 25.81
CA MET A 225 -8.77 19.42 25.82
C MET A 225 -9.54 18.48 26.76
N MET A 226 -9.22 17.18 26.74
CA MET A 226 -9.83 16.18 27.62
C MET A 226 -9.49 16.45 29.10
N ASP A 227 -8.23 16.74 29.43
CA ASP A 227 -7.78 17.07 30.79
C ASP A 227 -8.47 18.33 31.35
N THR A 228 -8.63 19.33 30.48
CA THR A 228 -9.33 20.58 30.84
C THR A 228 -10.81 20.30 31.15
N GLN A 229 -11.46 19.43 30.38
CA GLN A 229 -12.86 19.04 30.62
C GLN A 229 -13.00 18.21 31.90
N LEU A 230 -12.10 17.24 32.13
CA LEU A 230 -12.08 16.43 33.35
C LEU A 230 -11.94 17.32 34.59
N THR A 231 -10.98 18.25 34.57
CA THR A 231 -10.77 19.20 35.67
C THR A 231 -12.03 20.03 35.96
N LYS A 232 -12.77 20.45 34.92
CA LYS A 232 -14.05 21.16 35.09
C LYS A 232 -15.12 20.26 35.71
N ARG A 233 -15.24 19.00 35.28
CA ARG A 233 -16.19 18.04 35.86
C ARG A 233 -15.89 17.76 37.33
N ILE A 234 -14.63 17.54 37.70
CA ILE A 234 -14.20 17.34 39.09
C ILE A 234 -14.54 18.57 39.95
N LYS A 235 -14.22 19.79 39.48
CA LYS A 235 -14.55 21.04 40.19
C LYS A 235 -16.07 21.21 40.39
N ASN A 236 -16.87 20.94 39.37
CA ASN A 236 -18.33 21.02 39.47
C ASN A 236 -18.90 19.98 40.44
N ALA A 237 -18.37 18.76 40.40
CA ALA A 237 -18.78 17.69 41.31
C ALA A 237 -18.39 18.01 42.77
N ALA A 238 -17.17 18.53 42.99
CA ALA A 238 -16.73 19.00 44.30
C ALA A 238 -17.59 20.16 44.84
N ALA A 239 -17.96 21.12 43.98
CA ALA A 239 -18.89 22.18 44.35
C ALA A 239 -20.27 21.63 44.77
N ASN A 240 -20.77 20.60 44.08
CA ASN A 240 -22.01 19.92 44.47
C ASN A 240 -21.88 19.21 45.82
N VAL A 241 -20.75 18.55 46.10
CA VAL A 241 -20.50 17.94 47.42
C VAL A 241 -20.63 19.00 48.52
N LEU A 242 -19.90 20.12 48.40
CA LEU A 242 -19.95 21.21 49.37
C LEU A 242 -21.37 21.79 49.53
N ARG A 243 -22.07 21.99 48.41
CA ARG A 243 -23.45 22.51 48.40
C ARG A 243 -24.40 21.59 49.16
N GLU A 244 -24.37 20.30 48.89
CA GLU A 244 -25.24 19.33 49.55
C GLU A 244 -24.85 19.14 51.02
N THR A 245 -23.56 19.14 51.37
CA THR A 245 -23.10 19.11 52.78
C THR A 245 -23.66 20.31 53.56
N TRP A 246 -23.58 21.51 53.00
CA TRP A 246 -24.13 22.71 53.64
C TRP A 246 -25.66 22.64 53.79
N LEU A 247 -26.37 22.17 52.76
CA LEU A 247 -27.84 22.01 52.82
C LEU A 247 -28.27 20.98 53.87
N ILE A 248 -27.52 19.89 54.02
CA ILE A 248 -27.72 18.91 55.10
C ILE A 248 -27.53 19.59 56.45
N TYR A 249 -26.42 20.29 56.66
CA TYR A 249 -26.14 20.99 57.91
C TYR A 249 -27.24 22.01 58.26
N LYS A 250 -27.66 22.83 57.29
CA LYS A 250 -28.74 23.80 57.45
C LYS A 250 -30.05 23.15 57.89
N HIS A 251 -30.47 22.07 57.22
CA HIS A 251 -31.74 21.40 57.51
C HIS A 251 -31.71 20.51 58.75
N THR A 252 -30.53 20.10 59.22
CA THR A 252 -30.37 19.28 60.44
C THR A 252 -30.13 20.10 61.70
N LYS A 253 -29.38 21.22 61.63
CA LYS A 253 -28.95 21.98 62.81
C LYS A 253 -29.50 23.41 62.91
N LEU A 254 -29.75 24.09 61.79
CA LEU A 254 -30.22 25.49 61.80
C LEU A 254 -31.73 25.64 61.63
N ALA A 255 -32.44 24.58 61.21
CA ALA A 255 -33.88 24.63 61.01
C ALA A 255 -34.65 24.44 62.33
N LYS A 256 -35.64 25.30 62.58
CA LYS A 256 -36.49 25.27 63.80
C LYS A 256 -37.36 24.01 63.93
N LYS A 257 -37.65 23.32 62.81
CA LYS A 257 -38.27 22.00 62.72
C LYS A 257 -37.51 21.14 61.71
N ILE A 258 -37.26 19.87 62.06
CA ILE A 258 -36.48 18.93 61.25
C ILE A 258 -37.40 18.16 60.30
N ASP A 259 -37.23 18.38 58.98
CA ASP A 259 -37.92 17.62 57.94
C ASP A 259 -37.06 16.43 57.46
N HIS A 260 -37.32 15.23 58.00
CA HIS A 260 -36.54 14.01 57.66
C HIS A 260 -36.59 13.66 56.15
N SER A 261 -37.65 14.00 55.42
CA SER A 261 -37.76 13.73 53.98
C SER A 261 -36.79 14.60 53.15
N ARG A 262 -36.65 15.89 53.50
CA ARG A 262 -35.74 16.82 52.82
C ARG A 262 -34.28 16.51 53.13
N VAL A 263 -33.96 16.16 54.37
CA VAL A 263 -32.59 15.75 54.76
C VAL A 263 -32.17 14.49 53.98
N ARG A 264 -33.02 13.47 53.90
CA ARG A 264 -32.74 12.25 53.12
C ARG A 264 -32.52 12.52 51.63
N LYS A 265 -33.24 13.49 51.05
CA LYS A 265 -33.04 13.89 49.65
C LYS A 265 -31.65 14.49 49.42
N HIS A 266 -31.21 15.41 50.28
CA HIS A 266 -29.86 16.01 50.17
C HIS A 266 -28.76 15.01 50.51
N GLN A 267 -28.98 14.09 51.46
CA GLN A 267 -28.04 12.99 51.75
C GLN A 267 -27.83 12.07 50.54
N ARG A 268 -28.90 11.70 49.81
CA ARG A 268 -28.76 10.92 48.57
C ARG A 268 -27.96 11.69 47.51
N LYS A 269 -28.26 12.97 47.31
CA LYS A 269 -27.54 13.82 46.36
C LYS A 269 -26.07 14.02 46.74
N PHE A 270 -25.78 14.18 48.02
CA PHE A 270 -24.42 14.23 48.55
C PHE A 270 -23.66 12.93 48.27
N LEU A 271 -24.27 11.78 48.54
CA LEU A 271 -23.65 10.48 48.28
C LEU A 271 -23.39 10.28 46.77
N GLN A 272 -24.34 10.69 45.92
CA GLN A 272 -24.16 10.70 44.47
C GLN A 272 -23.02 11.62 44.02
N ALA A 273 -22.91 12.83 44.59
CA ALA A 273 -21.85 13.77 44.27
C ALA A 273 -20.47 13.25 44.71
N ILE A 274 -20.36 12.64 45.89
CA ILE A 274 -19.13 11.98 46.36
C ILE A 274 -18.76 10.84 45.41
N HIS A 275 -19.71 9.98 45.09
CA HIS A 275 -19.47 8.85 44.20
C HIS A 275 -18.98 9.33 42.83
N HIS A 276 -19.54 10.42 42.31
CA HIS A 276 -19.11 11.02 41.06
C HIS A 276 -17.68 11.59 41.14
N VAL A 277 -17.32 12.32 42.20
CA VAL A 277 -15.93 12.81 42.40
C VAL A 277 -14.95 11.65 42.52
N MET A 278 -15.28 10.64 43.33
CA MET A 278 -14.42 9.49 43.56
C MET A 278 -14.22 8.68 42.28
N TYR A 279 -15.28 8.50 41.49
CA TYR A 279 -15.21 7.82 40.20
C TYR A 279 -14.31 8.57 39.20
N GLU A 280 -14.51 9.88 39.01
CA GLU A 280 -13.69 10.68 38.08
C GLU A 280 -12.21 10.70 38.51
N LEU A 281 -11.92 10.82 39.81
CA LEU A 281 -10.55 10.78 40.32
C LEU A 281 -9.91 9.39 40.17
N MET A 282 -10.67 8.32 40.40
CA MET A 282 -10.18 6.96 40.23
C MET A 282 -9.93 6.63 38.76
N SER A 283 -10.76 7.15 37.86
CA SER A 283 -10.52 7.08 36.40
C SER A 283 -9.23 7.79 36.03
N GLU A 284 -8.98 9.01 36.54
CA GLU A 284 -7.73 9.72 36.27
C GLU A 284 -6.49 8.96 36.77
N LEU A 285 -6.58 8.36 37.96
CA LEU A 285 -5.50 7.53 38.50
C LEU A 285 -5.27 6.28 37.66
N ASN A 286 -6.34 5.63 37.20
CA ASN A 286 -6.25 4.46 36.34
C ASN A 286 -5.61 4.81 34.98
N ASP A 287 -6.04 5.90 34.35
CA ASP A 287 -5.48 6.35 33.07
C ASP A 287 -3.97 6.66 33.19
N ARG A 288 -3.55 7.32 34.29
CA ARG A 288 -2.12 7.55 34.56
C ARG A 288 -1.36 6.26 34.82
N SER A 289 -1.96 5.28 35.48
CA SER A 289 -1.36 3.97 35.70
C SER A 289 -1.14 3.24 34.38
N GLU A 290 -2.15 3.22 33.51
CA GLU A 290 -2.06 2.61 32.18
C GLU A 290 -0.98 3.28 31.32
N ASP A 291 -0.87 4.61 31.35
CA ASP A 291 0.16 5.33 30.60
C ASP A 291 1.57 5.02 31.12
N LEU A 292 1.73 4.86 32.45
CA LEU A 292 2.99 4.45 33.05
C LEU A 292 3.37 3.01 32.65
N GLU A 293 2.40 2.08 32.66
CA GLU A 293 2.60 0.70 32.18
C GLU A 293 3.00 0.67 30.70
N ARG A 294 2.36 1.46 29.84
CA ARG A 294 2.72 1.57 28.42
C ARG A 294 4.15 2.09 28.23
N GLN A 295 4.57 3.08 29.03
CA GLN A 295 5.94 3.59 29.00
C GLN A 295 6.95 2.54 29.46
N MET A 296 6.62 1.78 30.51
CA MET A 296 7.45 0.69 31.01
C MET A 296 7.63 -0.39 29.93
N LEU A 297 6.55 -0.85 29.30
CA LEU A 297 6.61 -1.84 28.21
C LEU A 297 7.43 -1.33 27.01
N SER A 298 7.30 -0.04 26.66
CA SER A 298 8.12 0.54 25.59
C SER A 298 9.60 0.60 25.95
N LEU A 299 9.93 0.86 27.22
CA LEU A 299 11.30 0.86 27.71
C LEU A 299 11.88 -0.56 27.74
N GLU A 300 11.13 -1.54 28.23
CA GLU A 300 11.51 -2.95 28.21
C GLU A 300 11.84 -3.39 26.77
N HIS A 301 10.97 -3.08 25.81
CA HIS A 301 11.23 -3.42 24.41
C HIS A 301 12.50 -2.75 23.86
N ARG A 302 12.76 -1.50 24.21
CA ARG A 302 14.01 -0.81 23.83
C ARG A 302 15.23 -1.45 24.47
N VAL A 303 15.14 -1.87 25.73
CA VAL A 303 16.23 -2.56 26.45
C VAL A 303 16.49 -3.93 25.82
N GLU A 304 15.45 -4.69 25.47
CA GLU A 304 15.59 -5.96 24.75
C GLU A 304 16.26 -5.77 23.39
N GLN A 305 15.85 -4.75 22.63
CA GLN A 305 16.48 -4.42 21.35
C GLN A 305 17.97 -4.05 21.51
N LEU A 306 18.32 -3.24 22.52
CA LEU A 306 19.72 -2.95 22.82
C LEU A 306 20.49 -4.21 23.22
N THR A 307 19.90 -5.05 24.07
CA THR A 307 20.52 -6.30 24.53
C THR A 307 20.78 -7.25 23.35
N ALA A 308 19.80 -7.42 22.47
CA ALA A 308 19.94 -8.20 21.24
C ALA A 308 21.00 -7.62 20.30
N GLY A 309 21.07 -6.29 20.17
CA GLY A 309 22.15 -5.63 19.43
C GLY A 309 23.53 -5.89 20.04
N PHE A 310 23.66 -5.81 21.36
CA PHE A 310 24.91 -6.05 22.07
C PHE A 310 25.36 -7.50 22.03
N THR A 311 24.45 -8.48 22.05
CA THR A 311 24.81 -9.90 21.93
C THR A 311 25.21 -10.27 20.49
N ALA A 312 24.66 -9.60 19.48
CA ALA A 312 25.04 -9.79 18.08
C ALA A 312 26.38 -9.12 17.72
N LEU A 313 26.77 -8.06 18.45
CA LEU A 313 27.95 -7.23 18.17
C LEU A 313 29.28 -8.01 18.11
N PRO A 314 29.61 -8.92 19.06
CA PRO A 314 30.83 -9.72 19.01
C PRO A 314 30.89 -10.66 17.81
N ALA A 315 29.76 -11.25 17.42
CA ALA A 315 29.67 -12.13 16.25
C ALA A 315 29.93 -11.35 14.95
N HIS A 316 29.34 -10.16 14.82
CA HIS A 316 29.62 -9.26 13.70
C HIS A 316 31.07 -8.79 13.68
N LEU A 317 31.62 -8.37 14.83
CA LEU A 317 33.04 -7.97 14.96
C LEU A 317 33.98 -9.09 14.55
N SER A 318 33.75 -10.32 15.02
CA SER A 318 34.54 -11.51 14.66
C SER A 318 34.45 -11.84 13.17
N ALA A 319 33.25 -11.73 12.58
CA ALA A 319 33.06 -11.91 11.14
C ALA A 319 33.82 -10.87 10.31
N THR A 320 33.82 -9.59 10.72
CA THR A 320 34.61 -8.56 10.02
C THR A 320 36.11 -8.71 10.22
N LEU A 321 36.56 -9.05 11.44
CA LEU A 321 37.99 -9.28 11.72
C LEU A 321 38.54 -10.48 10.94
N SER A 322 37.79 -11.58 10.89
CA SER A 322 38.18 -12.75 10.09
C SER A 322 38.19 -12.46 8.59
N ALA A 323 37.21 -11.71 8.08
CA ALA A 323 37.20 -11.26 6.69
C ALA A 323 38.40 -10.33 6.37
N GLN A 324 38.73 -9.38 7.25
CA GLN A 324 39.90 -8.51 7.05
C GLN A 324 41.22 -9.27 7.16
N HIS A 325 41.33 -10.22 8.09
CA HIS A 325 42.53 -11.05 8.21
C HIS A 325 42.73 -11.92 6.97
N ALA A 326 41.66 -12.53 6.44
CA ALA A 326 41.72 -13.31 5.21
C ALA A 326 42.15 -12.47 4.00
N ALA A 327 41.62 -11.24 3.88
CA ALA A 327 42.03 -10.31 2.83
C ALA A 327 43.51 -9.90 2.95
N LEU A 328 43.98 -9.62 4.16
CA LEU A 328 45.37 -9.22 4.41
C LEU A 328 46.36 -10.36 4.15
N VAL A 329 46.01 -11.59 4.54
CA VAL A 329 46.81 -12.79 4.23
C VAL A 329 46.88 -13.03 2.72
N HIS A 330 45.80 -12.79 1.98
CA HIS A 330 45.80 -12.90 0.52
C HIS A 330 46.77 -11.89 -0.12
N LEU A 331 46.77 -10.63 0.35
CA LEU A 331 47.68 -9.59 -0.13
C LEU A 331 49.15 -9.87 0.22
N LEU A 332 49.44 -10.42 1.40
CA LEU A 332 50.80 -10.82 1.77
C LEU A 332 51.30 -12.01 0.94
N ARG A 333 50.41 -12.97 0.62
CA ARG A 333 50.74 -14.12 -0.23
C ARG A 333 51.05 -13.72 -1.67
N GLU A 334 50.38 -12.69 -2.19
CA GLU A 334 50.74 -12.08 -3.48
C GLU A 334 52.08 -11.35 -3.44
N ARG A 335 52.47 -10.78 -2.28
CA ARG A 335 53.74 -10.08 -2.10
C ARG A 335 54.95 -11.02 -1.98
N ASP A 336 54.79 -12.17 -1.35
CA ASP A 336 55.87 -13.15 -1.13
C ASP A 336 56.01 -14.19 -2.27
N ALA A 337 55.18 -14.10 -3.32
CA ALA A 337 55.33 -14.94 -4.50
C ALA A 337 56.60 -14.52 -5.30
N PRO A 338 57.56 -15.44 -5.56
CA PRO A 338 58.75 -15.09 -6.32
C PRO A 338 58.40 -14.80 -7.77
N HIS A 339 58.99 -13.74 -8.33
CA HIS A 339 58.85 -13.37 -9.74
C HIS A 339 59.43 -14.46 -10.65
N THR A 340 58.63 -15.46 -11.01
CA THR A 340 58.85 -16.28 -12.20
C THR A 340 57.83 -15.90 -13.25
N HIS A 341 58.30 -15.18 -14.27
CA HIS A 341 57.61 -15.00 -15.54
C HIS A 341 57.18 -16.37 -16.09
N THR A 342 55.89 -16.52 -16.38
CA THR A 342 55.40 -17.09 -17.65
C THR A 342 53.90 -16.87 -17.79
N HIS A 343 53.53 -16.32 -18.95
CA HIS A 343 52.18 -16.25 -19.49
C HIS A 343 51.42 -17.58 -19.35
N SER A 344 50.16 -17.47 -18.92
CA SER A 344 48.99 -18.30 -19.24
C SER A 344 48.25 -18.77 -17.99
N GLN A 345 47.18 -18.06 -17.62
CA GLN A 345 45.90 -18.59 -17.09
C GLN A 345 45.12 -17.43 -16.47
N THR A 346 44.67 -16.53 -17.35
CA THR A 346 43.47 -15.71 -17.14
C THR A 346 42.26 -16.60 -17.41
N GLU A 347 41.78 -17.30 -16.39
CA GLU A 347 40.41 -17.82 -16.30
C GLU A 347 40.28 -18.52 -14.94
N THR A 348 39.12 -18.40 -14.30
CA THR A 348 38.73 -19.15 -13.08
C THR A 348 39.01 -18.58 -11.67
N GLN A 349 39.23 -17.26 -11.47
CA GLN A 349 39.21 -16.68 -10.10
C GLN A 349 38.31 -15.44 -9.87
N MET A 350 37.50 -15.00 -10.84
CA MET A 350 36.53 -13.91 -10.61
C MET A 350 35.18 -14.35 -10.01
N HIS A 351 34.98 -15.64 -9.73
CA HIS A 351 33.68 -16.14 -9.25
C HIS A 351 33.46 -16.12 -7.73
N HIS A 352 34.47 -15.80 -6.91
CA HIS A 352 34.33 -15.97 -5.45
C HIS A 352 34.35 -14.67 -4.61
N TRP A 353 34.65 -13.51 -5.21
CA TRP A 353 34.72 -12.22 -4.50
C TRP A 353 33.43 -11.38 -4.54
N GLY A 354 32.37 -11.83 -5.20
CA GLY A 354 31.11 -11.09 -5.36
C GLY A 354 30.05 -11.29 -4.27
N LYS A 355 30.38 -11.90 -3.12
CA LYS A 355 29.37 -12.26 -2.08
C LYS A 355 29.57 -11.67 -0.68
N LEU A 356 30.48 -10.71 -0.49
CA LEU A 356 30.54 -9.91 0.73
C LEU A 356 30.40 -8.42 0.39
N ASN A 357 29.18 -7.99 0.10
CA ASN A 357 28.72 -6.62 0.29
C ASN A 357 27.19 -6.56 0.09
N CYS A 358 26.46 -7.16 1.04
CA CYS A 358 25.10 -6.75 1.37
C CYS A 358 25.03 -6.66 2.89
N VAL A 359 25.17 -5.42 3.37
CA VAL A 359 24.56 -4.92 4.61
C VAL A 359 23.04 -4.98 4.45
#